data_AF-A0A9P7FY72-F1
#
_entry.id   AF-A0A9P7FY72-F1
#
_cell.length_a   1.000
_cell.length_b   1.000
_cell.length_c   1.000
_cell.angle_alpha   90.00
_cell.angle_beta   90.00
_cell.angle_gamma   90.00
#
_symmetry.space_group_name_H-M   'P 1'
#
loop_
_entity.id
_entity.type
_entity.pdbx_description
1 polymer ?
#
loop_
_entity_poly.entity_id
_entity_poly.type
_entity_poly.pdbx_seq_one_letter_code
_entity_poly.pdbx_strand_id
1 'polypeptide(L)'
;MDTLDSWIDEIPALNSPQRFGNLAFRTWGARLKEVGPHGLLDYLLGADFSAATPHVKPLLLTSFGSFTRMDYGTGHETSFGLFLLALTLVRFYQPAEAEERDLVLSIFARYSQVCWKLQDTYRLEPAGSHGVWGLDDSSFLGYIFGSGQLRDSDILVSAVLEPDLPSTNLYFMLINRIRQVKYGPFHEHSSQLHSIAVGVPNWKKVNSGLFKMYE
;
A
#
# COMPACT_ATOMS: atom_id res chain seq x y z
N MET A 1 -3.44 -7.03 10.90
CA MET A 1 -3.09 -5.61 10.64
C MET A 1 -3.32 -4.73 11.85
N ASP A 2 -4.40 -4.92 12.61
CA ASP A 2 -4.72 -4.04 13.75
C ASP A 2 -3.67 -4.05 14.87
N THR A 3 -3.01 -5.17 15.12
CA THR A 3 -1.84 -5.23 16.03
C THR A 3 -0.69 -4.33 15.57
N LEU A 4 -0.44 -4.27 14.25
CA LEU A 4 0.62 -3.41 13.71
C LEU A 4 0.23 -1.93 13.78
N ASP A 5 -1.06 -1.64 13.61
CA ASP A 5 -1.64 -0.31 13.75
C ASP A 5 -1.57 0.21 15.19
N SER A 6 -1.87 -0.65 16.18
CA SER A 6 -1.82 -0.27 17.60
C SER A 6 -0.42 0.07 18.06
N TRP A 7 0.61 -0.61 17.51
CA TRP A 7 2.00 -0.28 17.80
C TRP A 7 2.38 1.13 17.36
N ILE A 8 1.69 1.72 16.38
CA ILE A 8 1.93 3.10 15.97
C ILE A 8 1.48 4.06 17.07
N ASP A 9 0.37 3.76 17.73
CA ASP A 9 -0.15 4.55 18.86
C ASP A 9 0.72 4.39 20.11
N GLU A 10 1.22 3.17 20.35
CA GLU A 10 2.14 2.87 21.46
C GLU A 10 3.55 3.45 21.27
N ILE A 11 3.94 3.75 20.03
CA ILE A 11 5.27 4.28 19.68
C ILE A 11 5.06 5.64 19.00
N PRO A 12 4.74 6.69 19.77
CA PRO A 12 4.49 8.01 19.20
C PRO A 12 5.77 8.59 18.57
N ALA A 13 5.56 9.49 17.62
CA ALA A 13 6.63 10.24 16.98
C ALA A 13 7.49 10.98 18.02
N LEU A 14 8.82 10.85 17.93
CA LEU A 14 9.71 11.62 18.79
C LEU A 14 9.65 13.10 18.42
N ASN A 15 9.64 13.97 19.43
CA ASN A 15 9.82 15.40 19.23
C ASN A 15 11.26 15.65 18.80
N SER A 16 11.45 15.96 17.52
CA SER A 16 12.76 16.09 16.88
C SER A 16 12.72 17.24 15.87
N PRO A 17 13.81 18.03 15.77
CA PRO A 17 13.91 19.09 14.77
C PRO A 17 14.01 18.54 13.33
N GLN A 18 14.18 17.22 13.14
CA GLN A 18 14.20 16.60 11.83
C GLN A 18 12.87 16.82 11.10
N ARG A 19 12.96 17.33 9.88
CA ARG A 19 11.81 17.60 9.01
C ARG A 19 11.22 16.31 8.43
N PHE A 20 12.07 15.37 8.04
CA PHE A 20 11.73 14.08 7.45
C PHE A 20 12.38 12.94 8.23
N GLY A 21 11.75 11.76 8.22
CA GLY A 21 12.23 10.56 8.88
C GLY A 21 12.28 10.68 10.40
N ASN A 22 11.27 10.18 11.09
CA ASN A 22 11.26 10.11 12.55
C ASN A 22 11.96 8.84 13.04
N LEU A 23 12.93 8.99 13.94
CA LEU A 23 13.65 7.85 14.53
C LEU A 23 12.74 6.86 15.29
N ALA A 24 11.55 7.27 15.74
CA ALA A 24 10.54 6.36 16.29
C ALA A 24 10.17 5.22 15.32
N PHE A 25 10.29 5.43 14.01
CA PHE A 25 10.05 4.39 13.02
C PHE A 25 11.03 3.22 13.14
N ARG A 26 12.27 3.48 13.57
CA ARG A 26 13.24 2.41 13.86
C ARG A 26 12.82 1.59 15.06
N THR A 27 12.23 2.22 16.07
CA THR A 27 11.66 1.53 17.24
C THR A 27 10.49 0.64 16.83
N TRP A 28 9.57 1.16 16.01
CA TRP A 28 8.46 0.38 15.46
C TRP A 28 8.98 -0.81 14.62
N GLY A 29 9.96 -0.57 13.74
CA GLY A 29 10.59 -1.61 12.93
C GLY A 29 11.37 -2.64 13.72
N ALA A 30 12.03 -2.25 14.82
CA ALA A 30 12.69 -3.18 15.73
C ALA A 30 11.67 -4.10 16.39
N ARG A 31 10.54 -3.56 16.88
CA ARG A 31 9.43 -4.36 17.41
C ARG A 31 8.87 -5.33 16.37
N LEU A 32 8.70 -4.89 15.11
CA LEU A 32 8.29 -5.79 14.03
C LEU A 32 9.31 -6.91 13.79
N LYS A 33 10.61 -6.64 13.86
CA LYS A 33 11.65 -7.66 13.68
C LYS A 33 11.73 -8.66 14.85
N GLU A 34 11.46 -8.21 16.07
CA GLU A 34 11.48 -9.04 17.27
C GLU A 34 10.20 -9.87 17.43
N VAL A 35 9.04 -9.21 17.34
CA VAL A 35 7.71 -9.82 17.60
C VAL A 35 7.09 -10.41 16.34
N GLY A 36 7.38 -9.85 15.16
CA GLY A 36 6.80 -10.33 13.89
C GLY A 36 7.07 -11.83 13.63
N PRO A 37 8.32 -12.32 13.76
CA PRO A 37 8.65 -13.71 13.47
C PRO A 37 8.08 -14.73 14.45
N HIS A 38 8.19 -14.46 15.76
CA HIS A 38 7.87 -15.45 16.80
C HIS A 38 6.50 -15.24 17.46
N GLY A 39 5.92 -14.04 17.29
CA GLY A 39 4.59 -13.72 17.78
C GLY A 39 3.57 -13.71 16.66
N LEU A 40 3.78 -12.87 15.65
CA LEU A 40 2.71 -12.55 14.69
C LEU A 40 2.56 -13.62 13.60
N LEU A 41 3.65 -14.07 12.99
CA LEU A 41 3.62 -15.14 11.98
C LEU A 41 3.33 -16.51 12.59
N ASP A 42 3.96 -16.84 13.72
CA ASP A 42 3.69 -18.11 14.40
C ASP A 42 2.23 -18.22 14.89
N TYR A 43 1.65 -17.11 15.38
CA TYR A 43 0.23 -17.05 15.73
C TYR A 43 -0.68 -17.15 14.50
N LEU A 44 -0.33 -16.50 13.38
CA LEU A 44 -1.13 -16.48 12.16
C LEU A 44 -1.11 -17.85 11.45
N LEU A 45 0.08 -18.42 11.27
CA LEU A 45 0.33 -19.60 10.44
C LEU A 45 0.11 -20.90 11.21
N GLY A 46 0.31 -20.89 12.52
CA GLY A 46 0.22 -22.11 13.34
C GLY A 46 1.26 -23.17 12.96
N ALA A 47 1.13 -24.35 13.57
CA ALA A 47 2.08 -25.44 13.38
C ALA A 47 2.09 -25.99 11.94
N ASP A 48 0.92 -26.02 11.29
CA ASP A 48 0.72 -26.62 9.97
C ASP A 48 1.48 -25.88 8.84
N PHE A 49 1.75 -24.59 9.03
CA PHE A 49 2.45 -23.74 8.06
C PHE A 49 3.83 -23.27 8.54
N SER A 50 4.36 -23.87 9.61
CA SER A 50 5.67 -23.52 10.18
C SER A 50 6.83 -23.60 9.18
N ALA A 51 6.76 -24.52 8.21
CA ALA A 51 7.74 -24.65 7.14
C ALA A 51 7.75 -23.46 6.17
N ALA A 52 6.64 -22.72 6.04
CA ALA A 52 6.54 -21.54 5.19
C ALA A 52 7.11 -20.28 5.86
N THR A 53 7.15 -20.24 7.20
CA THR A 53 7.57 -19.06 7.99
C THR A 53 8.90 -18.46 7.53
N PRO A 54 10.00 -19.23 7.31
CA PRO A 54 11.28 -18.68 6.86
C PRO A 54 11.21 -17.99 5.50
N HIS A 55 10.28 -18.39 4.63
CA HIS A 55 10.12 -17.88 3.27
C HIS A 55 9.23 -16.64 3.20
N VAL A 56 8.17 -16.59 4.00
CA VAL A 56 7.24 -15.45 4.01
C VAL A 56 7.67 -14.32 4.94
N LYS A 57 8.47 -14.63 5.98
CA LYS A 57 8.98 -13.64 6.93
C LYS A 57 9.73 -12.47 6.28
N PRO A 58 10.70 -12.68 5.36
CA PRO A 58 11.41 -11.57 4.74
C PRO A 58 10.49 -10.63 3.96
N LEU A 59 9.47 -11.18 3.30
CA LEU A 59 8.47 -10.41 2.54
C LEU A 59 7.67 -9.50 3.49
N LEU A 60 7.15 -10.06 4.59
CA LEU A 60 6.43 -9.28 5.60
C LEU A 60 7.31 -8.18 6.21
N LEU A 61 8.55 -8.49 6.60
CA LEU A 61 9.46 -7.51 7.21
C LEU A 61 9.85 -6.38 6.26
N THR A 62 9.85 -6.64 4.95
CA THR A 62 10.15 -5.64 3.91
C THR A 62 8.92 -4.83 3.53
N SER A 63 7.71 -5.27 3.89
CA SER A 63 6.45 -4.67 3.44
C SER A 63 6.16 -3.28 3.98
N PHE A 64 6.84 -2.82 5.04
CA PHE A 64 6.45 -1.60 5.77
C PHE A 64 7.42 -0.43 5.61
N GLY A 65 8.39 -0.52 4.70
CA GLY A 65 9.38 0.53 4.45
C GLY A 65 10.80 0.13 4.87
N SER A 66 11.75 1.01 4.61
CA SER A 66 13.13 0.85 5.06
C SER A 66 13.33 1.53 6.40
N PHE A 67 13.50 0.76 7.47
CA PHE A 67 13.75 1.34 8.81
C PHE A 67 15.08 2.13 8.88
N THR A 68 16.06 1.77 8.05
CA THR A 68 17.35 2.48 8.01
C THR A 68 17.21 3.83 7.31
N ARG A 69 16.60 3.84 6.12
CA ARG A 69 16.41 5.05 5.30
C ARG A 69 15.21 5.89 5.74
N MET A 70 14.29 5.31 6.50
CA MET A 70 13.02 5.90 6.93
C MET A 70 12.17 6.35 5.73
N ASP A 71 12.13 5.49 4.72
CA ASP A 71 11.37 5.69 3.49
C ASP A 71 10.39 4.53 3.23
N TYR A 72 9.39 4.80 2.40
CA TYR A 72 8.42 3.81 1.93
C TYR A 72 8.05 4.11 0.47
N GLY A 73 7.82 3.07 -0.32
CA GLY A 73 7.49 3.19 -1.74
C GLY A 73 6.99 1.89 -2.35
N THR A 74 6.83 1.88 -3.66
CA THR A 74 6.17 0.80 -4.41
C THR A 74 6.84 -0.57 -4.21
N GLY A 75 8.16 -0.65 -4.07
CA GLY A 75 8.83 -1.93 -3.79
C GLY A 75 8.44 -2.57 -2.44
N HIS A 76 8.09 -1.75 -1.44
CA HIS A 76 7.57 -2.23 -0.17
C HIS A 76 6.11 -2.72 -0.31
N GLU A 77 5.29 -2.00 -1.07
CA GLU A 77 3.94 -2.42 -1.46
C GLU A 77 3.96 -3.75 -2.24
N THR A 78 4.88 -3.90 -3.20
CA THR A 78 5.12 -5.14 -3.94
C THR A 78 5.51 -6.28 -3.00
N SER A 79 6.37 -6.01 -2.01
CA SER A 79 6.76 -7.04 -1.02
C SER A 79 5.56 -7.56 -0.24
N PHE A 80 4.56 -6.72 0.05
CA PHE A 80 3.32 -7.15 0.69
C PHE A 80 2.43 -7.96 -0.26
N GLY A 81 2.33 -7.56 -1.53
CA GLY A 81 1.65 -8.35 -2.56
C GLY A 81 2.27 -9.75 -2.71
N LEU A 82 3.61 -9.84 -2.69
CA LEU A 82 4.33 -11.10 -2.71
C LEU A 82 4.13 -11.92 -1.44
N PHE A 83 4.02 -11.28 -0.27
CA PHE A 83 3.69 -11.94 0.98
C PHE A 83 2.32 -12.64 0.90
N LEU A 84 1.29 -11.94 0.41
CA LEU A 84 -0.04 -12.53 0.20
C LEU A 84 0.01 -13.66 -0.84
N LEU A 85 0.69 -13.44 -1.96
CA LEU A 85 0.87 -14.46 -2.99
C LEU A 85 1.54 -15.73 -2.42
N ALA A 86 2.60 -15.57 -1.64
CA ALA A 86 3.31 -16.71 -1.05
C ALA A 86 2.42 -17.51 -0.11
N LEU A 87 1.57 -16.85 0.70
CA LEU A 87 0.57 -17.51 1.54
C LEU A 87 -0.47 -18.29 0.71
N THR A 88 -0.92 -17.75 -0.40
CA THR A 88 -1.84 -18.46 -1.32
C THR A 88 -1.16 -19.64 -2.02
N LEU A 89 0.12 -19.53 -2.37
CA LEU A 89 0.90 -20.60 -3.01
C LEU A 89 1.11 -21.80 -2.07
N VAL A 90 1.33 -21.55 -0.77
CA VAL A 90 1.45 -22.60 0.24
C VAL A 90 0.09 -23.13 0.72
N ARG A 91 -1.03 -22.65 0.17
CA ARG A 91 -2.41 -23.03 0.51
C ARG A 91 -2.84 -22.64 1.92
N PHE A 92 -2.23 -21.60 2.49
CA PHE A 92 -2.76 -20.95 3.67
C PHE A 92 -4.10 -20.28 3.34
N TYR A 93 -4.11 -19.50 2.25
CA TYR A 93 -5.35 -19.06 1.59
C TYR A 93 -5.68 -20.00 0.44
N GLN A 94 -6.96 -20.31 0.23
CA GLN A 94 -7.37 -21.06 -0.95
C GLN A 94 -7.37 -20.14 -2.18
N PRO A 95 -6.93 -20.64 -3.34
CA PRO A 95 -6.97 -19.90 -4.61
C PRO A 95 -8.39 -19.89 -5.17
N ALA A 96 -9.32 -19.30 -4.41
CA ALA A 96 -10.72 -19.17 -4.77
C ALA A 96 -11.06 -17.69 -4.95
N GLU A 97 -11.86 -17.38 -5.97
CA GLU A 97 -12.17 -15.99 -6.35
C GLU A 97 -12.69 -15.13 -5.18
N ALA A 98 -13.53 -15.69 -4.32
CA ALA A 98 -14.06 -14.98 -3.15
C ALA A 98 -12.95 -14.62 -2.14
N GLU A 99 -12.01 -15.53 -1.91
CA GLU A 99 -10.91 -15.33 -0.98
C GLU A 99 -9.86 -14.39 -1.56
N GLU A 100 -9.51 -14.54 -2.85
CA GLU A 100 -8.62 -13.61 -3.56
C GLU A 100 -9.15 -12.17 -3.55
N ARG A 101 -10.48 -12.00 -3.72
CA ARG A 101 -11.13 -10.70 -3.57
C ARG A 101 -11.00 -10.17 -2.15
N ASP A 102 -11.19 -10.98 -1.12
CA ASP A 102 -11.06 -10.54 0.28
C ASP A 102 -9.61 -10.16 0.62
N LEU A 103 -8.62 -10.90 0.12
CA LEU A 103 -7.19 -10.55 0.27
C LEU A 103 -6.90 -9.14 -0.24
N VAL A 104 -7.51 -8.74 -1.36
CA VAL A 104 -7.29 -7.42 -1.95
C VAL A 104 -8.19 -6.35 -1.32
N LEU A 105 -9.49 -6.60 -1.23
CA LEU A 105 -10.48 -5.60 -0.84
C LEU A 105 -10.54 -5.37 0.67
N SER A 106 -10.07 -6.33 1.47
CA SER A 106 -10.03 -6.23 2.93
C SER A 106 -8.59 -6.14 3.44
N ILE A 107 -7.75 -7.14 3.16
CA ILE A 107 -6.41 -7.21 3.76
C ILE A 107 -5.48 -6.17 3.17
N PHE A 108 -5.38 -6.07 1.84
CA PHE A 108 -4.53 -5.07 1.17
C PHE A 108 -5.04 -3.65 1.43
N ALA A 109 -6.36 -3.43 1.41
CA ALA A 109 -6.95 -2.14 1.78
C ALA A 109 -6.55 -1.69 3.19
N ARG A 110 -6.64 -2.60 4.18
CA ARG A 110 -6.23 -2.31 5.56
C ARG A 110 -4.72 -2.10 5.68
N TYR A 111 -3.92 -2.84 4.93
CA TYR A 111 -2.48 -2.64 4.84
C TYR A 111 -2.12 -1.24 4.33
N SER A 112 -2.76 -0.76 3.25
CA SER A 112 -2.53 0.59 2.74
C SER A 112 -2.80 1.66 3.80
N GLN A 113 -3.87 1.52 4.58
CA GLN A 113 -4.19 2.44 5.68
C GLN A 113 -3.14 2.44 6.79
N VAL A 114 -2.63 1.26 7.18
CA VAL A 114 -1.54 1.15 8.15
C VAL A 114 -0.28 1.84 7.61
N CYS A 115 0.07 1.62 6.34
CA CYS A 115 1.21 2.29 5.71
C CYS A 115 1.02 3.81 5.66
N TRP A 116 -0.18 4.32 5.38
CA TRP A 116 -0.44 5.77 5.43
C TRP A 116 -0.27 6.34 6.84
N LYS A 117 -0.74 5.64 7.87
CA LYS A 117 -0.53 6.07 9.25
C LYS A 117 0.94 6.04 9.64
N LEU A 118 1.72 5.05 9.17
CA LEU A 118 3.18 5.02 9.34
C LEU A 118 3.86 6.21 8.66
N GLN A 119 3.50 6.48 7.40
CA GLN A 119 4.01 7.62 6.64
C GLN A 119 3.73 8.94 7.35
N ASP A 120 2.51 9.15 7.83
CA ASP A 120 2.09 10.39 8.50
C ASP A 120 2.76 10.55 9.87
N THR A 121 2.68 9.51 10.71
CA THR A 121 3.19 9.53 12.08
C THR A 121 4.71 9.71 12.10
N TYR A 122 5.41 8.99 11.21
CA TYR A 122 6.86 8.99 11.21
C TYR A 122 7.49 9.84 10.11
N ARG A 123 6.68 10.58 9.34
CA ARG A 123 7.14 11.53 8.30
C ARG A 123 8.08 10.85 7.31
N LEU A 124 7.69 9.67 6.83
CA LEU A 124 8.52 8.84 5.95
C LEU A 124 8.69 9.48 4.59
N GLU A 125 9.88 9.33 4.01
CA GLU A 125 10.16 9.84 2.67
C GLU A 125 9.64 8.87 1.59
N PRO A 126 9.20 9.37 0.42
CA PRO A 126 8.93 8.53 -0.74
C PRO A 126 10.18 7.80 -1.23
N ALA A 127 10.18 6.47 -1.19
CA ALA A 127 11.28 5.65 -1.67
C ALA A 127 11.22 5.48 -3.19
N GLY A 128 12.24 5.97 -3.90
CA GLY A 128 12.33 5.81 -5.35
C GLY A 128 11.27 6.59 -6.14
N SER A 129 10.72 7.67 -5.55
CA SER A 129 9.75 8.51 -6.25
C SER A 129 10.36 9.13 -7.50
N HIS A 130 9.61 9.06 -8.60
CA HIS A 130 9.92 9.78 -9.84
C HIS A 130 9.32 11.20 -9.84
N GLY A 131 8.86 11.69 -8.68
CA GLY A 131 8.18 12.98 -8.54
C GLY A 131 6.96 13.06 -9.45
N VAL A 132 6.86 14.15 -10.21
CA VAL A 132 5.79 14.37 -11.19
C VAL A 132 5.77 13.34 -12.33
N TRP A 133 6.84 12.57 -12.52
CA TRP A 133 6.89 11.52 -13.54
C TRP A 133 6.42 10.15 -13.02
N GLY A 134 6.22 10.02 -11.70
CA GLY A 134 5.65 8.83 -11.08
C GLY A 134 4.12 8.85 -11.15
N LEU A 135 3.51 7.66 -11.03
CA LEU A 135 2.06 7.55 -10.88
C LEU A 135 1.62 8.15 -9.53
N ASP A 136 2.33 7.80 -8.47
CA ASP A 136 2.12 8.19 -7.08
C ASP A 136 3.49 8.15 -6.37
N ASP A 137 3.61 8.82 -5.23
CA ASP A 137 4.85 8.87 -4.46
C ASP A 137 5.22 7.50 -3.85
N SER A 138 4.22 6.67 -3.55
CA SER A 138 4.43 5.48 -2.72
C SER A 138 3.63 4.23 -3.09
N SER A 139 2.58 4.36 -3.91
CA SER A 139 1.61 3.27 -4.17
C SER A 139 1.42 3.01 -5.66
N PHE A 140 1.15 1.77 -6.04
CA PHE A 140 0.87 1.39 -7.42
C PHE A 140 -0.20 0.31 -7.52
N LEU A 141 -0.06 -0.78 -6.75
CA LEU A 141 -0.93 -1.95 -6.83
C LEU A 141 -2.40 -1.60 -6.56
N GLY A 142 -2.68 -0.69 -5.62
CA GLY A 142 -4.05 -0.26 -5.36
C GLY A 142 -4.72 0.43 -6.57
N TYR A 143 -3.96 1.10 -7.45
CA TYR A 143 -4.49 1.65 -8.71
C TYR A 143 -4.81 0.53 -9.72
N ILE A 144 -3.97 -0.52 -9.79
CA ILE A 144 -4.26 -1.70 -10.61
C ILE A 144 -5.56 -2.36 -10.14
N PHE A 145 -5.66 -2.68 -8.84
CA PHE A 145 -6.83 -3.34 -8.28
C PHE A 145 -8.09 -2.47 -8.40
N GLY A 146 -7.99 -1.19 -8.07
CA GLY A 146 -9.11 -0.26 -8.12
C GLY A 146 -9.62 0.02 -9.53
N SER A 147 -8.73 0.10 -10.52
CA SER A 147 -9.14 0.18 -11.93
C SER A 147 -9.78 -1.13 -12.42
N GLY A 148 -9.37 -2.27 -11.86
CA GLY A 148 -10.02 -3.57 -12.10
C GLY A 148 -11.44 -3.63 -11.55
N GLN A 149 -11.69 -3.07 -10.36
CA GLN A 149 -13.04 -2.95 -9.79
C GLN A 149 -13.97 -2.09 -10.66
N LEU A 150 -13.43 -1.11 -11.40
CA LEU A 150 -14.20 -0.17 -12.24
C LEU A 150 -14.27 -0.60 -13.71
N ARG A 151 -13.64 -1.71 -14.08
CA ARG A 151 -13.39 -2.12 -15.48
C ARG A 151 -14.63 -2.08 -16.36
N ASP A 152 -15.76 -2.57 -15.83
CA ASP A 152 -17.05 -2.68 -16.52
C ASP A 152 -18.10 -1.73 -15.93
N SER A 153 -17.68 -0.68 -15.22
CA SER A 153 -18.57 0.34 -14.65
C SER A 153 -18.87 1.47 -15.64
N ASP A 154 -20.02 2.13 -15.44
CA ASP A 154 -20.41 3.33 -16.21
C ASP A 154 -19.73 4.63 -15.72
N ILE A 155 -18.89 4.53 -14.68
CA ILE A 155 -18.20 5.69 -14.13
C ILE A 155 -17.11 6.13 -15.12
N LEU A 156 -17.14 7.40 -15.51
CA LEU A 156 -16.10 7.97 -16.38
C LEU A 156 -14.75 8.01 -15.67
N VAL A 157 -13.66 7.77 -16.41
CA VAL A 157 -12.30 7.85 -15.88
C VAL A 157 -11.99 9.26 -15.36
N SER A 158 -12.51 10.30 -16.02
CA SER A 158 -12.38 11.69 -15.59
C SER A 158 -13.07 12.02 -14.26
N ALA A 159 -14.01 11.17 -13.80
CA ALA A 159 -14.69 11.37 -12.52
C ALA A 159 -13.71 11.39 -11.35
N VAL A 160 -12.52 10.79 -11.47
CA VAL A 160 -11.47 10.85 -10.43
C VAL A 160 -11.01 12.27 -10.12
N LEU A 161 -11.23 13.23 -11.02
CA LEU A 161 -10.86 14.64 -10.81
C LEU A 161 -11.88 15.38 -9.94
N GLU A 162 -13.08 14.84 -9.79
CA GLU A 162 -14.12 15.42 -8.93
C GLU A 162 -13.80 15.11 -7.45
N PRO A 163 -14.03 16.09 -6.54
CA PRO A 163 -13.86 15.88 -5.11
C PRO A 163 -14.88 14.85 -4.57
N ASP A 164 -14.60 14.33 -3.37
CA ASP A 164 -15.48 13.40 -2.63
C ASP A 164 -15.80 12.09 -3.37
N LEU A 165 -14.76 11.35 -3.73
CA LEU A 165 -14.92 10.01 -4.31
C LEU A 165 -15.31 8.99 -3.23
N PRO A 166 -16.16 8.01 -3.56
CA PRO A 166 -16.52 6.96 -2.61
C PRO A 166 -15.31 6.09 -2.26
N SER A 167 -15.12 5.82 -0.97
CA SER A 167 -14.01 5.00 -0.45
C SER A 167 -14.19 3.49 -0.67
N THR A 168 -15.26 3.07 -1.36
CA THR A 168 -15.56 1.67 -1.68
C THR A 168 -14.68 1.10 -2.80
N ASN A 169 -13.90 1.94 -3.47
CA ASN A 169 -12.98 1.56 -4.54
C ASN A 169 -11.53 1.93 -4.17
N LEU A 170 -10.59 1.02 -4.41
CA LEU A 170 -9.18 1.21 -4.04
C LEU A 170 -8.51 2.37 -4.80
N TYR A 171 -8.86 2.60 -6.07
CA TYR A 171 -8.34 3.71 -6.88
C TYR A 171 -8.79 5.03 -6.28
N PHE A 172 -10.08 5.14 -5.98
CA PHE A 172 -10.67 6.33 -5.37
C PHE A 172 -10.12 6.59 -3.97
N MET A 173 -9.92 5.54 -3.18
CA MET A 173 -9.30 5.62 -1.86
C MET A 173 -7.89 6.24 -1.93
N LEU A 174 -7.08 5.84 -2.92
CA LEU A 174 -5.76 6.40 -3.18
C LEU A 174 -5.81 7.86 -3.68
N ILE A 175 -6.73 8.19 -4.59
CA ILE A 175 -6.92 9.58 -5.04
C ILE A 175 -7.32 10.49 -3.87
N ASN A 176 -8.23 10.04 -3.01
CA ASN A 176 -8.60 10.77 -1.80
C ASN A 176 -7.40 10.94 -0.86
N ARG A 177 -6.57 9.90 -0.72
CA ARG A 177 -5.32 9.99 0.05
C ARG A 177 -4.37 11.05 -0.52
N ILE A 178 -4.17 11.11 -1.83
CA ILE A 178 -3.36 12.17 -2.47
C ILE A 178 -3.88 13.56 -2.08
N ARG A 179 -5.20 13.78 -2.18
CA ARG A 179 -5.82 15.08 -1.85
C ARG A 179 -5.67 15.48 -0.38
N GLN A 180 -5.50 14.52 0.52
CA GLN A 180 -5.26 14.79 1.94
C GLN A 180 -3.83 15.25 2.23
N VAL A 181 -2.86 14.81 1.41
CA VAL A 181 -1.42 15.02 1.70
C VAL A 181 -0.74 16.00 0.75
N LYS A 182 -1.28 16.19 -0.46
CA LYS A 182 -0.76 17.14 -1.46
C LYS A 182 -1.71 18.32 -1.60
N TYR A 183 -1.13 19.51 -1.70
CA TYR A 183 -1.84 20.77 -1.84
C TYR A 183 -1.56 21.40 -3.20
N GLY A 184 -2.52 22.17 -3.71
CA GLY A 184 -2.45 22.82 -5.02
C GLY A 184 -3.25 22.09 -6.09
N PRO A 185 -3.19 22.56 -7.34
CA PRO A 185 -3.90 21.95 -8.46
C PRO A 185 -3.43 20.50 -8.71
N PHE A 186 -4.37 19.57 -8.84
CA PHE A 186 -4.07 18.14 -8.97
C PHE A 186 -3.12 17.81 -10.14
N HIS A 187 -3.26 18.53 -11.26
CA HIS A 187 -2.42 18.34 -12.44
C HIS A 187 -0.94 18.75 -12.24
N GLU A 188 -0.64 19.60 -11.26
CA GLU A 188 0.73 20.04 -10.96
C GLU A 188 1.50 18.98 -10.17
N HIS A 189 0.86 18.36 -9.18
CA HIS A 189 1.53 17.42 -8.26
C HIS A 189 1.28 15.93 -8.57
N SER A 190 0.31 15.64 -9.45
CA SER A 190 -0.12 14.29 -9.84
C SER A 190 -0.42 14.23 -11.35
N SER A 191 0.51 14.76 -12.16
CA SER A 191 0.33 14.96 -13.61
C SER A 191 0.05 13.68 -14.40
N GLN A 192 0.66 12.54 -14.01
CA GLN A 192 0.40 11.23 -14.64
C GLN A 192 -1.05 10.76 -14.40
N LEU A 193 -1.50 10.79 -13.15
CA LEU A 193 -2.89 10.46 -12.80
C LEU A 193 -3.88 11.40 -13.48
N HIS A 194 -3.55 12.70 -13.56
CA HIS A 194 -4.36 13.67 -14.31
C HIS A 194 -4.41 13.34 -15.81
N SER A 195 -3.28 12.99 -16.41
CA SER A 195 -3.19 12.62 -17.83
C SER A 195 -4.00 11.36 -18.13
N ILE A 196 -3.98 10.38 -17.22
CA ILE A 196 -4.84 9.19 -17.31
C ILE A 196 -6.32 9.60 -17.22
N ALA A 197 -6.66 10.44 -16.24
CA ALA A 197 -8.03 10.90 -16.00
C ALA A 197 -8.66 11.58 -17.23
N VAL A 198 -7.89 12.42 -17.92
CA VAL A 198 -8.35 13.21 -19.07
C VAL A 198 -8.19 12.45 -20.39
N GLY A 199 -7.14 11.64 -20.53
CA GLY A 199 -6.73 11.07 -21.81
C GLY A 199 -7.21 9.63 -22.07
N VAL A 200 -7.56 8.87 -21.03
CA VAL A 200 -7.92 7.45 -21.19
C VAL A 200 -9.44 7.28 -21.18
N PRO A 201 -10.04 6.69 -22.22
CA PRO A 201 -11.50 6.76 -22.41
C PRO A 201 -12.32 5.81 -21.53
N ASN A 202 -11.72 4.76 -20.96
CA ASN A 202 -12.43 3.81 -20.10
C ASN A 202 -11.49 3.04 -19.15
N TRP A 203 -12.06 2.52 -18.07
CA TRP A 203 -11.33 1.79 -17.03
C TRP A 203 -10.66 0.51 -17.50
N LYS A 204 -11.20 -0.17 -18.51
CA LYS A 204 -10.54 -1.33 -19.12
C LYS A 204 -9.19 -0.95 -19.73
N LYS A 205 -9.08 0.20 -20.39
CA LYS A 205 -7.81 0.73 -20.90
C LYS A 205 -6.91 1.24 -19.78
N VAL A 206 -7.45 1.89 -18.76
CA VAL A 206 -6.68 2.30 -17.56
C VAL A 206 -6.01 1.08 -16.94
N ASN A 207 -6.78 0.05 -16.61
CA ASN A 207 -6.28 -1.16 -15.97
C ASN A 207 -5.21 -1.85 -16.82
N SER A 208 -5.47 -2.04 -18.12
CA SER A 208 -4.49 -2.65 -19.03
C SER A 208 -3.21 -1.81 -19.18
N GLY A 209 -3.33 -0.48 -19.14
CA GLY A 209 -2.19 0.44 -19.20
C GLY A 209 -1.36 0.41 -17.90
N LEU A 210 -2.03 0.34 -16.74
CA LEU A 210 -1.35 0.26 -15.45
C LEU A 210 -0.58 -1.04 -15.28
N PHE A 211 -1.10 -2.18 -15.77
CA PHE A 211 -0.33 -3.42 -15.81
C PHE A 211 0.97 -3.26 -16.62
N LYS A 212 0.89 -2.67 -17.82
CA LYS A 212 2.09 -2.43 -18.66
C LYS A 212 3.07 -1.44 -18.06
N MET A 213 2.59 -0.49 -17.25
CA MET A 213 3.44 0.48 -16.56
C MET A 213 4.11 -0.14 -15.32
N TYR A 214 3.55 -1.23 -14.77
CA TYR A 214 4.09 -1.94 -13.62
C TYR A 214 5.14 -2.99 -13.99
N GLU A 215 5.02 -3.59 -15.17
CA GLU A 215 6.03 -4.49 -15.78
C GLU A 215 7.35 -3.76 -16.09
#